data_AF-A0A1G8JGZ1-F1
#
_entry.id   AF-A0A1G8JGZ1-F1
#
_cell.length_a   1.000
_cell.length_b   1.000
_cell.length_c   1.000
_cell.angle_alpha   90.00
_cell.angle_beta   90.00
_cell.angle_gamma   90.00
#
_symmetry.space_group_name_H-M   'P 1'
#
loop_
_entity.id
_entity.type
_entity.pdbx_description
1 polymer ?
#
loop_
_entity_poly.entity_id
_entity_poly.type
_entity_poly.pdbx_seq_one_letter_code
_entity_poly.pdbx_strand_id
1 'polypeptide(L)'
;MLTGTGSNGKSVLLYAIERFLGHENVSNVALQDLQHNRFKLAHLHGKLANISADLSSKLMDGSEVFKKITSGDTVNAEKKGKDSFDFIPFAKLMFSANELPPSNELGHSFFRRWVLIEFTRTFTKEERDPKLTCDTLNPLIYKALCYVYHKYHKFFNFYRKQEIYICGCYNLWLLRTMLGTNSAILY
;
A
#
# COMPACT_ATOMS: atom_id res chain seq x y z
N MET A 1 -3.99 -0.08 -7.31
CA MET A 1 -3.16 0.69 -8.25
C MET A 1 -3.75 2.05 -8.42
N LEU A 2 -2.93 3.10 -8.32
CA LEU A 2 -3.31 4.48 -8.60
C LEU A 2 -2.88 4.81 -10.04
N THR A 3 -3.81 5.21 -10.90
CA THR A 3 -3.55 5.56 -12.31
C THR A 3 -3.85 7.03 -12.60
N GLY A 4 -3.18 7.63 -13.58
CA GLY A 4 -3.48 9.00 -14.03
C GLY A 4 -2.28 9.69 -14.69
N THR A 5 -2.53 10.78 -15.39
CA THR A 5 -1.58 11.48 -16.27
C THR A 5 -0.70 12.51 -15.53
N GLY A 6 0.18 12.07 -14.62
CA GLY A 6 1.12 12.96 -13.89
C GLY A 6 0.48 14.13 -13.12
N SER A 7 1.12 14.63 -12.07
CA SER A 7 0.61 15.81 -11.34
C SER A 7 -0.84 15.70 -10.80
N ASN A 8 -1.34 14.50 -10.56
CA ASN A 8 -2.72 14.26 -10.08
C ASN A 8 -2.84 14.06 -8.56
N GLY A 9 -1.75 14.25 -7.80
CA GLY A 9 -1.77 14.03 -6.34
C GLY A 9 -1.62 12.56 -5.91
N LYS A 10 -1.33 11.62 -6.82
CA LYS A 10 -1.06 10.20 -6.49
C LYS A 10 0.06 10.05 -5.45
N SER A 11 1.20 10.71 -5.70
CA SER A 11 2.36 10.67 -4.80
C SER A 11 2.04 11.29 -3.43
N VAL A 12 1.20 12.34 -3.41
CA VAL A 12 0.74 12.97 -2.15
C VAL A 12 -0.10 11.98 -1.35
N LEU A 13 -1.02 11.24 -1.98
CA LEU A 13 -1.80 10.21 -1.29
C LEU A 13 -0.93 9.07 -0.75
N LEU A 14 0.00 8.56 -1.57
CA LEU A 14 0.91 7.49 -1.13
C LEU A 14 1.78 7.94 0.05
N TYR A 15 2.31 9.16 0.00
CA TYR A 15 3.08 9.77 1.08
C TYR A 15 2.24 9.95 2.36
N ALA A 16 1.00 10.42 2.21
CA ALA A 16 0.02 10.53 3.29
C ALA A 16 -0.21 9.19 4.00
N ILE A 17 -0.40 8.12 3.23
CA ILE A 17 -0.61 6.76 3.77
C ILE A 17 0.65 6.24 4.44
N GLU A 18 1.82 6.44 3.83
CA GLU A 18 3.09 6.03 4.42
C GLU A 18 3.34 6.68 5.78
N ARG A 19 3.08 7.99 5.88
CA ARG A 19 3.18 8.73 7.14
C ARG A 19 2.16 8.30 8.18
N PHE A 20 0.93 8.00 7.76
CA PHE A 20 -0.09 7.47 8.65
C PHE A 20 0.28 6.11 9.24
N LEU A 21 0.86 5.22 8.41
CA LEU A 21 1.27 3.90 8.84
C LEU A 21 2.58 3.91 9.65
N GLY A 22 3.45 4.90 9.43
CA GLY A 22 4.81 4.92 9.97
C GLY A 22 5.79 4.21 9.04
N HIS A 23 6.98 4.78 8.87
CA HIS A 23 8.00 4.28 7.93
C HIS A 23 8.46 2.84 8.28
N GLU A 24 8.44 2.48 9.55
CA GLU A 24 8.76 1.14 10.05
C GLU A 24 7.73 0.09 9.63
N ASN A 25 6.49 0.48 9.34
CA ASN A 25 5.41 -0.42 8.94
C ASN A 25 5.23 -0.52 7.43
N VAL A 26 5.99 0.26 6.65
CA VAL A 26 5.92 0.28 5.19
C VAL A 26 7.20 -0.30 4.58
N SER A 27 7.07 -0.94 3.43
CA SER A 27 8.17 -1.26 2.52
C SER A 27 7.96 -0.58 1.18
N ASN A 28 9.05 -0.34 0.45
CA ASN A 28 9.00 0.30 -0.87
C ASN A 28 9.66 -0.60 -1.92
N VAL A 29 9.19 -1.84 -2.03
CA VAL A 29 9.74 -2.83 -2.96
C VAL A 29 8.93 -2.83 -4.25
N ALA A 30 9.63 -2.75 -5.39
CA ALA A 30 8.99 -2.82 -6.70
C ALA A 30 8.31 -4.18 -6.92
N LEU A 31 7.23 -4.23 -7.71
CA LEU A 31 6.50 -5.48 -7.92
C LEU A 31 7.36 -6.54 -8.61
N GLN A 32 8.25 -6.14 -9.53
CA GLN A 32 9.21 -7.02 -10.18
C GLN A 32 10.19 -7.63 -9.16
N ASP A 33 10.69 -6.83 -8.22
CA ASP A 33 11.58 -7.30 -7.16
C ASP A 33 10.86 -8.29 -6.22
N LEU A 34 9.58 -8.07 -5.95
CA LEU A 34 8.79 -9.04 -5.16
C LEU A 34 8.65 -10.40 -5.84
N GLN A 35 8.65 -10.44 -7.17
CA GLN A 35 8.53 -11.69 -7.92
C GLN A 35 9.85 -12.42 -8.08
N HIS A 36 10.95 -11.70 -8.31
CA HIS A 36 12.22 -12.30 -8.72
C HIS A 36 13.33 -12.23 -7.66
N ASN A 37 13.18 -11.40 -6.62
CA ASN A 37 14.24 -11.16 -5.65
C ASN A 37 13.80 -11.53 -4.23
N ARG A 38 14.17 -12.75 -3.80
CA ARG A 38 13.87 -13.28 -2.45
C ARG A 38 14.45 -12.43 -1.33
N PHE A 39 15.56 -11.72 -1.55
CA PHE A 39 16.11 -10.79 -0.58
C PHE A 39 15.23 -9.55 -0.43
N LYS A 40 14.72 -9.01 -1.54
CA LYS A 40 13.80 -7.88 -1.53
C LYS A 40 12.43 -8.28 -0.96
N LEU A 41 11.96 -9.49 -1.25
CA LEU A 41 10.75 -10.06 -0.66
C LEU A 41 10.81 -10.13 0.88
N ALA A 42 11.99 -10.40 1.45
CA ALA A 42 12.18 -10.42 2.91
C ALA A 42 11.83 -9.07 3.57
N HIS A 43 11.85 -7.95 2.84
CA HIS A 43 11.45 -6.64 3.36
C HIS A 43 9.95 -6.52 3.62
N LEU A 44 9.11 -7.42 3.08
CA LEU A 44 7.67 -7.47 3.40
C LEU A 44 7.39 -8.11 4.76
N HIS A 45 8.37 -8.79 5.35
CA HIS A 45 8.19 -9.46 6.63
C HIS A 45 7.84 -8.44 7.72
N GLY A 46 6.65 -8.58 8.30
CA GLY A 46 6.15 -7.69 9.36
C GLY A 46 5.60 -6.34 8.88
N LYS A 47 5.42 -6.12 7.57
CA LYS A 47 4.96 -4.84 7.02
C LYS A 47 3.44 -4.79 6.82
N LEU A 48 2.85 -3.63 7.11
CA LEU A 48 1.42 -3.34 6.89
C LEU A 48 1.11 -2.98 5.44
N ALA A 49 2.03 -2.28 4.78
CA ALA A 49 1.87 -1.91 3.38
C ALA A 49 3.19 -1.98 2.62
N ASN A 50 3.09 -2.26 1.32
CA ASN A 50 4.17 -2.07 0.37
C ASN A 50 3.76 -0.98 -0.63
N ILE A 51 4.46 0.15 -0.65
CA ILE A 51 4.16 1.30 -1.50
C ILE A 51 5.28 1.45 -2.52
N SER A 52 4.99 1.20 -3.80
CA SER A 52 5.94 1.38 -4.90
C SER A 52 5.39 2.34 -5.94
N ALA A 53 6.09 3.45 -6.16
CA ALA A 53 5.63 4.55 -6.99
C ALA A 53 5.72 4.28 -8.51
N ASP A 54 6.50 3.29 -8.91
CA ASP A 54 6.75 2.98 -10.32
C ASP A 54 6.48 1.50 -10.60
N LEU A 55 5.33 1.23 -11.24
CA LEU A 55 5.12 -0.04 -11.90
C LEU A 55 5.73 0.04 -13.31
N SER A 56 6.91 -0.56 -13.50
CA SER A 56 7.52 -0.68 -14.82
C SER A 56 6.58 -1.39 -15.80
N SER A 57 6.51 -0.90 -17.03
CA SER A 57 5.75 -1.50 -18.14
C SER A 57 6.35 -2.81 -18.67
N LYS A 58 7.56 -3.20 -18.22
CA LYS A 58 8.13 -4.51 -18.55
C LYS A 58 7.17 -5.61 -18.09
N LEU A 59 6.89 -6.51 -19.04
CA LEU A 59 6.05 -7.68 -18.89
C LEU A 59 6.27 -8.34 -17.52
N MET A 60 5.15 -8.54 -16.82
CA MET A 60 5.11 -9.22 -15.54
C MET A 60 5.17 -10.73 -15.78
N ASP A 61 6.35 -11.24 -16.04
CA ASP A 61 6.55 -12.68 -16.23
C ASP A 61 6.51 -13.35 -14.84
N GLY A 62 5.50 -14.17 -14.56
CA GLY A 62 5.41 -14.94 -13.31
C GLY A 62 4.66 -14.26 -12.16
N SER A 63 3.33 -14.26 -12.24
CA SER A 63 2.44 -13.73 -11.18
C SER A 63 2.31 -14.59 -9.90
N GLU A 64 3.12 -15.63 -9.73
CA GLU A 64 2.93 -16.61 -8.64
C GLU A 64 3.14 -16.01 -7.25
N VAL A 65 4.27 -15.34 -7.01
CA VAL A 65 4.55 -14.71 -5.71
C VAL A 65 3.52 -13.63 -5.41
N PHE A 66 3.13 -12.83 -6.40
CA PHE A 66 2.04 -11.85 -6.26
C PHE A 66 0.71 -12.51 -5.86
N LYS A 67 0.36 -13.64 -6.49
CA LYS A 67 -0.85 -14.41 -6.12
C LYS A 67 -0.74 -14.92 -4.69
N LYS A 68 0.41 -15.45 -4.26
CA LYS A 68 0.64 -15.89 -2.87
C LYS A 68 0.48 -14.74 -1.88
N ILE A 69 1.11 -13.60 -2.15
CA ILE A 69 1.01 -12.41 -1.28
C ILE A 69 -0.44 -11.93 -1.14
N THR A 70 -1.16 -11.82 -2.25
CA THR A 70 -2.54 -11.31 -2.25
C THR A 70 -3.57 -12.32 -1.72
N SER A 71 -3.27 -13.62 -1.78
CA SER A 71 -4.08 -14.69 -1.18
C SER A 71 -3.79 -14.88 0.32
N GLY A 72 -2.65 -14.38 0.82
CA GLY A 72 -2.19 -14.64 2.20
C GLY A 72 -1.55 -16.03 2.36
N ASP A 73 -0.95 -16.56 1.30
CA ASP A 73 -0.22 -17.82 1.33
C ASP A 73 1.21 -17.62 1.85
N THR A 74 1.80 -18.68 2.40
CA THR A 74 3.20 -18.68 2.83
C THR A 74 4.14 -18.41 1.66
N VAL A 75 5.12 -17.53 1.88
CA VAL A 75 6.22 -17.24 0.95
C VAL A 75 7.56 -17.51 1.62
N ASN A 76 8.53 -17.96 0.84
CA ASN A 76 9.91 -18.15 1.27
C ASN A 76 10.74 -16.93 0.88
N ALA A 77 11.51 -16.40 1.82
CA ALA A 77 12.42 -15.29 1.59
C ALA A 77 13.78 -15.52 2.23
N GLU A 78 14.76 -14.72 1.83
CA GLU A 78 16.15 -14.88 2.22
C GLU A 78 16.69 -13.59 2.81
N LYS A 79 17.49 -13.67 3.87
CA LYS A 79 18.28 -12.55 4.38
C LYS A 79 19.75 -12.82 4.09
N LYS A 80 20.48 -11.80 3.65
CA LYS A 80 21.90 -11.96 3.29
C LYS A 80 22.69 -12.55 4.46
N GLY A 81 23.38 -13.67 4.22
CA GLY A 81 24.19 -14.37 5.23
C GLY A 81 23.38 -15.10 6.31
N LYS A 82 22.10 -15.41 6.05
CA LYS A 82 21.24 -16.22 6.93
C LYS A 82 20.49 -17.25 6.12
N ASP A 83 19.97 -18.27 6.80
CA ASP A 83 19.09 -19.26 6.19
C ASP A 83 17.80 -18.61 5.65
N SER A 84 17.20 -19.27 4.67
CA SER A 84 15.87 -18.90 4.21
C SER A 84 14.84 -19.10 5.31
N PHE A 85 13.76 -18.31 5.25
CA PHE A 85 12.68 -18.40 6.21
C PHE A 85 11.34 -18.22 5.50
N ASP A 86 10.34 -18.91 6.04
CA ASP A 86 8.98 -18.84 5.56
C ASP A 86 8.16 -17.87 6.42
N PHE A 87 7.28 -17.10 5.76
CA PHE A 87 6.34 -16.25 6.46
C PHE A 87 5.07 -16.03 5.65
N ILE A 88 4.01 -15.60 6.34
CA ILE A 88 2.75 -15.21 5.71
C ILE A 88 2.75 -13.67 5.58
N PRO A 89 2.83 -13.12 4.35
CA PRO A 89 2.77 -11.68 4.15
C PRO A 89 1.34 -11.17 4.39
N PHE A 90 1.22 -10.10 5.16
CA PHE A 90 -0.06 -9.40 5.39
C PHE A 90 -0.08 -7.98 4.78
N ALA A 91 1.02 -7.55 4.19
CA ALA A 91 1.18 -6.22 3.60
C ALA A 91 0.16 -5.96 2.48
N LYS A 92 -0.52 -4.81 2.52
CA LYS A 92 -1.32 -4.32 1.39
C LYS A 92 -0.40 -3.72 0.33
N LEU A 93 -0.52 -4.22 -0.89
CA LEU A 93 0.28 -3.77 -2.01
C LEU A 93 -0.37 -2.53 -2.66
N MET A 94 0.38 -1.43 -2.70
CA MET A 94 -0.04 -0.17 -3.30
C MET A 94 0.99 0.23 -4.36
N PHE A 95 0.50 0.37 -5.59
CA PHE A 95 1.32 0.74 -6.74
C PHE A 95 0.75 1.99 -7.38
N SER A 96 1.60 2.89 -7.85
CA SER A 96 1.22 3.88 -8.85
C SER A 96 1.82 3.56 -10.20
N ALA A 97 1.06 3.88 -11.24
CA ALA A 97 1.51 3.76 -12.62
C ALA A 97 0.88 4.90 -13.42
N ASN A 98 1.61 5.41 -14.42
CA ASN A 98 1.02 6.35 -15.37
C ASN A 98 0.19 5.61 -16.42
N GLU A 99 0.65 4.42 -16.82
CA GLU A 99 -0.02 3.54 -17.77
C GLU A 99 -0.22 2.16 -17.14
N LEU A 100 -1.29 1.48 -17.55
CA LEU A 100 -1.55 0.11 -17.13
C LEU A 100 -0.52 -0.82 -17.79
N PRO A 101 0.00 -1.83 -17.06
CA PRO A 101 0.88 -2.81 -17.67
C PRO A 101 0.12 -3.61 -18.75
N PRO A 102 0.77 -3.92 -19.88
CA PRO A 102 0.12 -4.65 -20.97
C PRO A 102 -0.33 -6.05 -20.52
N SER A 103 -1.50 -6.47 -20.98
CA SER A 103 -2.22 -7.65 -20.49
C SER A 103 -1.79 -8.99 -21.11
N ASN A 104 -0.85 -8.99 -22.05
CA ASN A 104 -0.71 -10.06 -23.05
C ASN A 104 -0.34 -11.44 -22.46
N GLU A 105 0.19 -11.52 -21.24
CA GLU A 105 0.53 -12.79 -20.56
C GLU A 105 -0.16 -12.99 -19.20
N LEU A 106 -0.89 -11.99 -18.71
CA LEU A 106 -1.48 -12.00 -17.37
C LEU A 106 -2.95 -12.47 -17.42
N GLY A 107 -3.21 -13.68 -16.94
CA GLY A 107 -4.58 -14.22 -16.92
C GLY A 107 -5.53 -13.50 -15.95
N HIS A 108 -6.84 -13.77 -16.07
CA HIS A 108 -7.92 -13.24 -15.22
C HIS A 108 -7.63 -13.32 -13.70
N SER A 109 -6.88 -14.35 -13.28
CA SER A 109 -6.49 -14.51 -11.88
C SER A 109 -5.59 -13.39 -11.35
N PHE A 110 -4.77 -12.79 -12.19
CA PHE A 110 -3.96 -11.64 -11.80
C PHE A 110 -4.83 -10.39 -11.69
N PHE A 111 -5.57 -10.05 -12.74
CA PHE A 111 -6.33 -8.80 -12.83
C PHE A 111 -7.43 -8.64 -11.79
N ARG A 112 -8.13 -9.72 -11.40
CA ARG A 112 -9.21 -9.65 -10.39
C ARG A 112 -8.75 -9.21 -8.98
N ARG A 113 -7.44 -9.23 -8.72
CA ARG A 113 -6.84 -8.82 -7.43
C ARG A 113 -6.51 -7.32 -7.40
N TRP A 114 -6.55 -6.66 -8.55
CA TRP A 114 -6.26 -5.25 -8.66
C TRP A 114 -7.51 -4.42 -8.37
N VAL A 115 -7.36 -3.46 -7.46
CA VAL A 115 -8.30 -2.34 -7.32
C VAL A 115 -7.68 -1.15 -8.02
N LEU A 116 -8.30 -0.69 -9.10
CA LEU A 116 -7.88 0.50 -9.84
C LEU A 116 -8.53 1.74 -9.24
N ILE A 117 -7.72 2.76 -8.95
CA ILE A 117 -8.16 4.08 -8.50
C ILE A 117 -7.61 5.07 -9.51
N GLU A 118 -8.51 5.60 -10.34
CA GLU A 118 -8.17 6.56 -11.36
C GLU A 118 -8.18 7.98 -10.80
N PHE A 119 -7.10 8.72 -11.05
CA PHE A 119 -6.95 10.13 -10.72
C PHE A 119 -7.12 10.95 -12.00
N THR A 120 -8.33 11.44 -12.22
CA THR A 120 -8.72 12.14 -13.44
C THR A 120 -8.38 13.64 -13.42
N ARG A 121 -8.15 14.23 -12.23
CA ARG A 121 -7.79 15.65 -12.09
C ARG A 121 -6.28 15.83 -12.21
N THR A 122 -5.85 16.78 -13.03
CA THR A 122 -4.45 17.23 -13.11
C THR A 122 -4.34 18.61 -12.45
N PHE A 123 -3.42 18.77 -11.50
CA PHE A 123 -3.23 20.04 -10.81
C PHE A 123 -2.18 20.90 -11.52
N THR A 124 -2.52 22.16 -11.80
CA THR A 124 -1.57 23.15 -12.34
C THR A 124 -0.53 23.54 -11.29
N LYS A 125 0.47 24.36 -11.63
CA LYS A 125 1.48 24.78 -10.63
C LYS A 125 0.88 25.71 -9.57
N GLU A 126 -0.11 26.49 -9.97
CA GLU A 126 -0.79 27.50 -9.15
C GLU A 126 -1.78 26.86 -8.17
N GLU A 127 -2.37 25.72 -8.54
CA GLU A 127 -3.26 24.93 -7.67
C GLU A 127 -2.49 24.07 -6.65
N ARG A 128 -1.18 23.89 -6.84
CA ARG A 128 -0.35 23.13 -5.90
C ARG A 128 -0.01 24.01 -4.73
N ASP A 129 -0.34 23.54 -3.54
CA ASP A 129 0.14 24.17 -2.32
C ASP A 129 1.55 23.63 -1.99
N PRO A 130 2.62 24.44 -2.14
CA PRO A 130 3.98 24.03 -1.81
C PRO A 130 4.21 23.89 -0.30
N LYS A 131 3.29 24.41 0.53
CA LYS A 131 3.30 24.32 1.98
C LYS A 131 2.50 23.12 2.50
N LEU A 132 2.23 22.12 1.66
CA LEU A 132 1.83 20.79 2.11
C LEU A 132 2.96 20.20 2.97
N THR A 133 2.98 20.59 4.25
CA THR A 133 3.87 20.09 5.28
C THR A 133 3.18 18.97 6.05
N CYS A 134 3.97 18.17 6.77
CA CYS A 134 3.48 17.06 7.57
C CYS A 134 2.32 17.41 8.52
N ASP A 135 2.25 18.65 9.00
CA ASP A 135 1.23 19.10 9.95
C ASP A 135 -0.12 19.43 9.28
N THR A 136 -0.09 20.01 8.08
CA THR A 136 -1.30 20.29 7.27
C THR A 136 -1.81 19.05 6.55
N LEU A 137 -0.98 18.01 6.44
CA LEU A 137 -1.35 16.71 5.90
C LEU A 137 -2.37 15.98 6.78
N ASN A 138 -2.38 16.14 8.11
CA ASN A 138 -3.25 15.33 8.98
C ASN A 138 -4.76 15.40 8.67
N PRO A 139 -5.38 16.59 8.48
CA PRO A 139 -6.79 16.68 8.09
C PRO A 139 -7.06 16.19 6.66
N LEU A 140 -6.09 16.38 5.75
CA LEU A 140 -6.19 15.94 4.35
C LEU A 140 -6.02 14.42 4.23
N ILE A 141 -5.10 13.84 4.99
CA ILE A 141 -4.92 12.41 5.22
C ILE A 141 -6.24 11.82 5.69
N TYR A 142 -6.87 12.44 6.70
CA TYR A 142 -8.17 11.96 7.20
C TYR A 142 -9.24 11.95 6.10
N LYS A 143 -9.42 13.07 5.38
CA LYS A 143 -10.41 13.13 4.28
C LYS A 143 -10.11 12.13 3.17
N ALA A 144 -8.85 11.98 2.79
CA ALA A 144 -8.42 11.05 1.75
C ALA A 144 -8.60 9.59 2.17
N LEU A 145 -8.19 9.24 3.40
CA LEU A 145 -8.39 7.91 3.98
C LEU A 145 -9.88 7.60 4.12
N CYS A 146 -10.70 8.54 4.62
CA CYS A 146 -12.15 8.38 4.66
C CYS A 146 -12.76 8.19 3.26
N TYR A 147 -12.31 8.96 2.26
CA TYR A 147 -12.79 8.79 0.88
C TYR A 147 -12.44 7.40 0.33
N VAL A 148 -11.18 6.97 0.47
CA VAL A 148 -10.76 5.64 0.03
C VAL A 148 -11.48 4.55 0.83
N TYR A 149 -11.68 4.72 2.14
CA TYR A 149 -12.42 3.80 2.99
C TYR A 149 -13.88 3.67 2.57
N HIS A 150 -14.58 4.79 2.35
CA HIS A 150 -15.99 4.78 1.99
C HIS A 150 -16.19 4.18 0.59
N LYS A 151 -15.31 4.52 -0.36
CA LYS A 151 -15.38 4.04 -1.74
C LYS A 151 -14.88 2.59 -1.91
N TYR A 152 -13.94 2.15 -1.05
CA TYR A 152 -13.28 0.85 -1.14
C TYR A 152 -13.29 0.10 0.20
N HIS A 153 -14.44 0.08 0.90
CA HIS A 153 -14.60 -0.47 2.25
C HIS A 153 -14.05 -1.89 2.44
N LYS A 154 -14.08 -2.73 1.39
CA LYS A 154 -13.47 -4.08 1.41
C LYS A 154 -11.95 -4.07 1.63
N PHE A 155 -11.25 -3.02 1.22
CA PHE A 155 -9.80 -2.88 1.34
C PHE A 155 -9.34 -2.75 2.80
N PHE A 156 -10.10 -2.03 3.64
CA PHE A 156 -9.70 -1.69 5.00
C PHE A 156 -10.17 -2.66 6.10
N ASN A 157 -11.20 -3.50 5.85
CA ASN A 157 -11.70 -4.47 6.85
C ASN A 157 -10.63 -5.49 7.30
N PHE A 158 -9.54 -5.64 6.57
CA PHE A 158 -8.42 -6.50 6.93
C PHE A 158 -7.61 -5.98 8.13
N TYR A 159 -7.41 -4.66 8.24
CA TYR A 159 -6.68 -4.07 9.37
C TYR A 159 -7.42 -4.21 10.72
N ARG A 160 -8.72 -4.56 10.69
CA ARG A 160 -9.53 -4.80 11.90
C ARG A 160 -9.14 -6.07 12.67
N LYS A 161 -8.57 -7.07 12.01
CA LYS A 161 -8.27 -8.40 12.60
C LYS A 161 -6.87 -8.53 13.20
N GLN A 162 -6.02 -7.54 13.02
CA GLN A 162 -4.64 -7.55 13.50
C GLN A 162 -4.57 -6.49 14.61
N GLU A 163 -4.17 -6.86 15.83
CA GLU A 163 -3.88 -5.90 16.92
C GLU A 163 -2.61 -5.12 16.56
N ILE A 164 -2.77 -4.09 15.72
CA ILE A 164 -1.68 -3.27 15.20
C ILE A 164 -1.49 -2.08 16.13
N TYR A 165 -0.35 -2.06 16.83
CA TYR A 165 0.12 -0.92 17.60
C TYR A 165 0.77 0.08 16.65
N ILE A 166 -0.02 1.03 16.10
CA ILE A 166 0.57 2.19 15.42
C ILE A 166 1.04 3.16 16.51
N CYS A 167 2.35 3.37 16.59
CA CYS A 167 2.96 4.24 17.58
C CYS A 167 2.63 5.71 17.26
N GLY A 168 1.81 6.33 18.11
CA GLY A 168 1.40 7.73 18.04
C GLY A 168 -0.01 7.92 18.58
N CYS A 169 -0.17 8.71 19.65
CA CYS A 169 -1.46 8.92 20.33
C CYS A 169 -2.62 9.36 19.41
N TYR A 170 -2.31 10.01 18.28
CA TYR A 170 -3.31 10.41 17.26
C TYR A 170 -3.71 9.27 16.29
N ASN A 171 -2.77 8.38 15.95
CA ASN A 171 -3.01 7.31 14.99
C ASN A 171 -3.88 6.18 15.55
N LEU A 172 -3.77 5.91 16.86
CA LEU A 172 -4.59 4.90 17.54
C LEU A 172 -6.07 5.29 17.60
N TRP A 173 -6.37 6.58 17.80
CA TRP A 173 -7.75 7.09 17.78
C TRP A 173 -8.33 7.05 16.36
N LEU A 174 -7.57 7.47 15.35
CA LEU A 174 -7.97 7.39 13.93
C LEU A 174 -8.28 5.95 13.48
N LEU A 175 -7.46 4.98 13.88
CA LEU A 175 -7.73 3.57 13.61
C LEU A 175 -8.99 3.10 14.31
N ARG A 176 -9.23 3.48 15.57
CA ARG A 176 -10.49 3.13 16.27
C ARG A 176 -11.72 3.72 15.58
N THR A 177 -11.65 4.97 15.11
CA THR A 177 -12.74 5.61 14.36
C THR A 177 -12.97 4.97 12.99
N MET A 178 -11.91 4.67 12.24
CA MET A 178 -12.04 4.00 10.92
C MET A 178 -12.41 2.51 11.02
N LEU A 179 -12.01 1.82 12.10
CA LEU A 179 -12.29 0.40 12.29
C LEU A 179 -13.61 0.15 13.03
N GLY A 180 -14.21 1.17 13.65
CA GLY A 180 -15.49 1.11 14.35
C GLY A 180 -15.39 0.44 15.73
N THR A 181 -14.24 0.49 16.40
CA THR A 181 -14.03 -0.18 17.69
C THR A 181 -14.27 0.77 18.86
N ASN A 182 -15.35 0.52 19.62
CA ASN A 182 -15.75 1.25 20.83
C ASN A 182 -15.06 0.72 22.12
N SER A 183 -14.00 -0.06 22.02
CA SER A 183 -13.31 -0.61 23.19
C SER A 183 -12.22 0.34 23.68
N ALA A 184 -12.55 1.12 24.71
CA ALA A 184 -11.56 1.71 25.60
C ALA A 184 -10.86 0.57 26.36
N ILE A 185 -9.57 0.37 26.08
CA ILE A 185 -8.67 -0.29 27.02
C ILE A 185 -7.71 0.80 27.48
N LEU A 186 -8.01 1.33 28.66
CA LEU A 186 -7.03 1.89 29.59
C LEU A 186 -6.22 0.70 30.11
N TYR A 187 -4.90 0.67 29.85
CA TYR A 187 -3.81 0.32 30.78
C TYR A 187 -2.49 0.63 30.07
#